data_AF-A0A2R5FP25-F1
#
_entry.id   AF-A0A2R5FP25-F1
#
_cell.length_a   1.000
_cell.length_b   1.000
_cell.length_c   1.000
_cell.angle_alpha   90.00
_cell.angle_beta   90.00
_cell.angle_gamma   90.00
#
_symmetry.space_group_name_H-M   'P 1'
#
loop_
_entity.id
_entity.type
_entity.pdbx_description
1 polymer ?
#
loop_
_entity_poly.entity_id
_entity_poly.type
_entity_poly.pdbx_seq_one_letter_code
_entity_poly.pdbx_strand_id
1 'polypeptide(L)'
;MNNPIINWWRSQQLKLSLKRGEIRRAVQLLQEIQQSGARFSWLEKLFRDKLQLERYSQEYKRQTETLGKQLTEASQQKDNLILY
;
A
#
# COMPACT_ATOMS: atom_id res chain seq x y z
N MET A 1 -13.25 19.94 -12.55
CA MET A 1 -13.96 19.97 -13.86
C MET A 1 -13.97 18.56 -14.42
N ASN A 2 -15.14 17.98 -14.66
CA ASN A 2 -15.30 16.58 -15.06
C ASN A 2 -15.10 16.45 -16.58
N ASN A 3 -13.86 16.29 -17.05
CA ASN A 3 -13.57 16.09 -18.47
C ASN A 3 -13.36 14.58 -18.75
N PRO A 4 -14.33 13.91 -19.39
CA PRO A 4 -14.28 12.47 -19.61
C PRO A 4 -13.10 12.03 -20.49
N ILE A 5 -12.62 12.89 -21.39
CA ILE A 5 -11.48 12.61 -22.27
C ILE A 5 -10.18 12.57 -21.48
N ILE A 6 -9.99 13.54 -20.58
CA ILE A 6 -8.80 13.62 -19.71
C ILE A 6 -8.79 12.42 -18.75
N ASN A 7 -9.94 12.08 -18.18
CA ASN A 7 -10.05 10.95 -17.27
C ASN A 7 -9.77 9.62 -18.00
N TRP A 8 -10.28 9.44 -19.22
CA TRP A 8 -10.00 8.26 -20.04
C TRP A 8 -8.51 8.14 -20.40
N TRP A 9 -7.87 9.26 -20.76
CA TRP A 9 -6.43 9.29 -21.05
C TRP A 9 -5.59 8.94 -19.81
N ARG A 10 -5.96 9.43 -18.63
CA ARG A 10 -5.28 9.09 -17.36
C ARG A 10 -5.41 7.61 -17.02
N SER A 11 -6.58 7.00 -17.24
CA SER A 11 -6.76 5.55 -17.04
C SER A 11 -5.91 4.73 -18.02
N GLN A 12 -5.73 5.19 -19.27
CA GLN A 12 -4.82 4.54 -20.23
C GLN A 12 -3.35 4.67 -19.83
N GLN A 13 -2.93 5.86 -19.37
CA GLN A 13 -1.58 6.06 -18.83
C GLN A 13 -1.30 5.13 -17.65
N LEU A 14 -2.26 5.02 -16.71
CA LEU A 14 -2.14 4.11 -15.57
C LEU A 14 -1.94 2.67 -16.05
N LYS A 15 -2.76 2.21 -17.00
CA LYS A 15 -2.64 0.86 -17.57
C LYS A 15 -1.28 0.61 -18.23
N LEU A 16 -0.75 1.58 -18.95
CA LEU A 16 0.57 1.46 -19.59
C LEU A 16 1.70 1.43 -18.56
N SER A 17 1.66 2.28 -17.53
CA SER A 17 2.64 2.28 -16.45
C SER A 17 2.61 0.95 -15.68
N LEU A 18 1.43 0.37 -15.45
CA LEU A 18 1.29 -0.95 -14.82
C LEU A 18 1.92 -2.05 -15.69
N LYS A 19 1.66 -2.05 -17.00
CA LYS A 19 2.28 -3.02 -17.94
C LYS A 19 3.80 -2.91 -17.99
N ARG A 20 4.35 -1.71 -17.83
CA ARG A 20 5.80 -1.45 -17.85
C ARG A 20 6.46 -1.70 -16.48
N GLY A 21 5.69 -2.03 -15.44
CA GLY A 21 6.21 -2.17 -14.08
C GLY A 21 6.61 -0.84 -13.43
N GLU A 22 6.20 0.30 -14.00
CA GLU A 22 6.52 1.64 -13.48
C GLU A 22 5.58 2.01 -12.33
N ILE A 23 5.67 1.30 -11.21
CA ILE A 23 4.74 1.42 -10.08
C ILE A 23 4.71 2.84 -9.51
N ARG A 24 5.86 3.53 -9.44
CA ARG A 24 5.92 4.93 -8.95
C ARG A 24 5.06 5.87 -9.78
N ARG A 25 5.14 5.76 -11.11
CA ARG A 25 4.31 6.55 -12.03
C ARG A 25 2.84 6.18 -11.93
N ALA A 26 2.53 4.88 -11.80
CA ALA A 26 1.15 4.44 -11.60
C ALA A 26 0.54 5.01 -10.30
N VAL A 27 1.31 5.08 -9.21
CA VAL A 27 0.87 5.71 -7.94
C VAL A 27 0.62 7.20 -8.12
N GLN A 28 1.49 7.93 -8.81
CA GLN A 28 1.32 9.35 -9.09
C GLN A 28 0.04 9.61 -9.90
N LEU A 29 -0.17 8.85 -10.98
CA LEU A 29 -1.36 8.95 -11.80
C LEU A 29 -2.64 8.67 -11.00
N LEU A 30 -2.63 7.66 -10.13
CA LEU A 30 -3.76 7.36 -9.25
C LEU A 30 -4.09 8.53 -8.31
N GLN A 31 -3.07 9.21 -7.76
CA GLN A 31 -3.26 10.41 -6.94
C GLN A 31 -3.83 11.58 -7.75
N GLU A 32 -3.35 11.81 -8.97
CA GLU A 32 -3.88 12.86 -9.85
C GLU A 32 -5.35 12.60 -10.22
N ILE A 33 -5.72 11.34 -10.47
CA ILE A 33 -7.11 10.95 -10.70
C ILE A 33 -7.95 11.21 -9.44
N GLN A 34 -7.46 10.85 -8.26
CA GLN A 34 -8.14 11.13 -6.99
C GLN A 34 -8.36 12.63 -6.76
N GLN A 35 -7.33 13.44 -6.98
CA GLN A 35 -7.35 14.90 -6.78
C GLN A 35 -8.32 15.58 -7.76
N SER A 36 -8.50 15.02 -8.95
CA SER A 36 -9.43 15.56 -9.94
C SER A 36 -10.91 15.34 -9.60
N GLY A 37 -11.22 14.56 -8.56
CA GLY A 37 -12.58 14.20 -8.16
C GLY A 37 -13.28 13.25 -9.14
N ALA A 38 -12.54 12.72 -10.12
CA ALA A 38 -13.05 11.73 -11.05
C ALA A 38 -13.37 10.42 -10.32
N ARG A 39 -14.48 9.77 -10.69
CA ARG A 39 -14.76 8.42 -10.18
C ARG A 39 -13.74 7.46 -10.73
N PHE A 40 -13.13 6.68 -9.86
CA PHE A 40 -12.24 5.61 -10.27
C PHE A 40 -12.97 4.58 -11.14
N SER A 41 -12.36 4.26 -12.27
CA SER A 41 -12.61 3.06 -13.05
C SER A 41 -12.27 1.81 -12.24
N TRP A 42 -12.76 0.66 -12.72
CA TRP A 42 -12.51 -0.62 -12.05
C TRP A 42 -11.01 -0.94 -11.89
N LEU A 43 -10.19 -0.62 -12.89
CA LEU A 43 -8.73 -0.84 -12.83
C LEU A 43 -8.06 0.01 -11.74
N GLU A 44 -8.46 1.28 -11.63
CA GLU A 44 -7.92 2.21 -10.64
C GLU A 44 -8.32 1.79 -9.23
N LYS A 45 -9.55 1.31 -9.03
CA LYS A 45 -10.01 0.72 -7.76
C LYS A 45 -9.17 -0.50 -7.39
N LEU A 46 -9.00 -1.44 -8.33
CA LEU A 46 -8.20 -2.65 -8.09
C LEU A 46 -6.75 -2.30 -7.73
N PHE A 47 -6.16 -1.33 -8.43
CA PHE A 47 -4.81 -0.89 -8.15
C PHE A 47 -4.69 -0.22 -6.78
N ARG A 48 -5.66 0.62 -6.41
CA ARG A 48 -5.76 1.19 -5.06
C ARG A 48 -5.83 0.10 -4.00
N ASP A 49 -6.70 -0.89 -4.18
CA ASP A 49 -6.90 -1.97 -3.21
C ASP A 49 -5.63 -2.80 -3.04
N LYS A 50 -4.90 -3.08 -4.13
CA LYS A 50 -3.58 -3.71 -4.09
C LYS A 50 -2.60 -2.89 -3.22
N LEU A 51 -2.52 -1.57 -3.44
CA LEU A 51 -1.61 -0.71 -2.67
C LEU A 51 -1.98 -0.67 -1.18
N GLN A 52 -3.27 -0.67 -0.84
CA GLN A 52 -3.72 -0.75 0.54
C GLN A 52 -3.33 -2.09 1.17
N LEU A 53 -3.53 -3.19 0.44
CA LEU A 53 -3.14 -4.52 0.90
C LEU A 53 -1.63 -4.65 1.13
N GLU A 54 -0.81 -4.10 0.23
CA GLU A 54 0.66 -4.07 0.40
C GLU A 54 1.06 -3.29 1.66
N ARG A 55 0.42 -2.15 1.93
CA ARG A 55 0.66 -1.38 3.16
C ARG A 55 0.28 -2.16 4.40
N TYR A 56 -0.90 -2.79 4.41
CA TYR A 56 -1.34 -3.59 5.55
C TYR A 56 -0.41 -4.78 5.78
N SER A 57 -0.01 -5.48 4.73
CA SER A 57 0.94 -6.60 4.83
C SER A 57 2.26 -6.18 5.46
N GLN A 58 2.82 -5.04 5.02
CA GLN A 58 4.05 -4.51 5.59
C GLN A 58 3.88 -4.07 7.05
N GLU A 59 2.74 -3.49 7.39
CA GLU A 59 2.41 -3.08 8.75
C GLU A 59 2.24 -4.28 9.69
N TYR A 60 1.50 -5.31 9.25
CA TYR A 60 1.36 -6.56 10.01
C TYR A 60 2.71 -7.25 10.21
N LYS A 61 3.57 -7.27 9.19
CA LYS A 61 4.93 -7.81 9.32
C LYS A 61 5.70 -7.09 10.44
N ARG A 62 5.70 -5.76 10.44
CA ARG A 62 6.35 -4.97 11.50
C ARG A 62 5.77 -5.26 12.87
N GLN A 63 4.45 -5.37 12.99
CA GLN A 63 3.80 -5.68 14.26
C GLN A 63 4.19 -7.08 14.75
N THR A 64 4.22 -8.08 13.87
CA THR A 64 4.68 -9.43 14.25
C THR A 64 6.14 -9.45 14.68
N GLU A 65 7.01 -8.68 14.02
CA GLU A 65 8.43 -8.56 14.40
C GLU A 65 8.58 -7.88 15.76
N THR A 66 7.83 -6.81 16.02
CA THR A 66 7.83 -6.10 17.31
C THR A 66 7.29 -6.98 18.43
N LEU A 67 6.16 -7.65 18.23
CA LEU A 67 5.58 -8.56 19.23
C LEU A 67 6.51 -9.74 19.50
N GLY A 68 7.17 -10.29 18.48
CA GLY A 68 8.17 -11.34 18.64
C GLY A 68 9.37 -10.91 19.46
N LYS A 69 9.86 -9.68 19.26
CA LYS A 69 10.93 -9.09 20.09
C LYS A 69 10.49 -8.92 21.53
N GLN A 70 9.31 -8.34 21.77
CA GLN A 70 8.76 -8.16 23.11
C GLN A 70 8.59 -9.49 23.85
N LEU A 71 8.16 -10.54 23.16
CA LEU A 71 7.98 -11.87 23.74
C LEU A 71 9.33 -12.53 24.08
N THR A 72 10.35 -12.30 23.24
CA THR A 72 11.72 -12.78 23.49
C THR A 72 12.34 -12.04 24.70
N GLU A 73 12.19 -10.72 24.75
CA GLU A 73 12.66 -9.87 25.85
C GLU A 73 11.98 -10.25 27.17
N ALA A 74 10.65 -10.43 27.17
CA ALA A 74 9.90 -10.87 28.34
C ALA A 74 10.30 -12.27 28.81
N SER A 75 10.61 -13.19 27.88
CA SER A 75 11.09 -14.53 28.22
C SER A 75 12.49 -14.49 28.85
N GLN A 76 13.42 -13.74 28.25
CA GLN A 76 14.77 -13.55 28.79
C GLN A 76 14.76 -12.86 30.16
N GLN A 77 13.86 -11.90 30.37
CA GLN A 77 13.70 -11.25 31.67
C GLN A 77 13.17 -12.23 32.72
N LYS A 78 12.25 -13.13 32.34
CA LYS A 78 11.76 -14.20 33.22
C LYS A 78 12.86 -15.21 33.57
N ASP A 79 13.67 -15.64 32.60
CA ASP A 79 14.79 -16.56 32.85
C ASP A 79 15.85 -15.95 33.79
N ASN A 80 16.17 -14.65 33.62
CA ASN A 80 17.09 -13.95 34.51
C ASN A 80 16.54 -13.79 35.95
N LEU A 81 15.22 -13.72 36.13
CA LEU A 81 14.57 -13.64 37.44
C LEU A 81 14.49 -15.00 38.16
N ILE A 82 14.62 -16.12 37.44
CA ILE A 82 14.60 -17.48 38.01
C ILE A 82 16.02 -17.93 38.41
N LEU A 83 17.06 -17.27 37.89
CA LEU A 83 18.47 -17.57 38.16
C LEU A 83 19.08 -16.74 39.31
N TYR A 84 18.28 -15.92 40.00
CA TYR A 84 18.60 -15.23 41.26
C TYR A 84 17.72 -15.76 42.38
#